data_AF-A0A968UEJ8-F1
#
_entry.id   AF-A0A968UEJ8-F1
#
_cell.length_a   1.000
_cell.length_b   1.000
_cell.length_c   1.000
_cell.angle_alpha   90.00
_cell.angle_beta   90.00
_cell.angle_gamma   90.00
#
_symmetry.space_group_name_H-M   'P 1'
#
loop_
_entity.id
_entity.type
_entity.pdbx_description
1 polymer ?
#
loop_
_entity_poly.entity_id
_entity_poly.type
_entity_poly.pdbx_seq_one_letter_code
_entity_poly.pdbx_strand_id
1 'polypeptide(L)'
;MIPITPWFLPETFPSMMVILMTIALGLFSTALAYVMYFRLLANIGVSKSLTVAYLVPLFAIFWGMLILDEPITASMIFGCGLILSGTAIAIYQ
;
A
#
# COMPACT_ATOMS: atom_id res chain seq x y z
N MET A 1 11.91 -0.20 -14.04
CA MET A 1 12.95 -1.05 -14.66
C MET A 1 12.62 -1.26 -16.14
N ILE A 2 12.91 -0.27 -17.00
CA ILE A 2 12.69 -0.36 -18.46
C ILE A 2 13.99 -0.13 -19.27
N PRO A 3 15.08 -0.92 -19.11
CA PRO A 3 16.17 -0.83 -20.09
C PRO A 3 16.47 -2.13 -20.87
N ILE A 4 15.89 -3.28 -20.51
CA ILE A 4 16.26 -4.60 -21.09
C ILE A 4 15.10 -5.36 -21.74
N THR A 5 13.88 -4.82 -21.69
CA THR A 5 12.68 -5.46 -22.27
C THR A 5 12.76 -5.76 -23.77
N PRO A 6 13.48 -5.01 -24.64
CA PRO A 6 13.61 -5.40 -26.04
C PRO A 6 14.42 -6.69 -26.28
N TRP A 7 15.15 -7.16 -25.27
CA TRP A 7 15.93 -8.40 -25.34
C TRP A 7 15.19 -9.60 -24.71
N PHE A 8 14.16 -9.32 -23.90
CA PHE A 8 13.28 -10.31 -23.25
C PHE A 8 11.83 -10.09 -23.69
N LEU A 9 11.56 -10.17 -25.00
CA LEU A 9 10.18 -10.16 -25.46
C LEU A 9 9.47 -11.42 -24.95
N PRO A 10 8.30 -11.29 -24.31
CA PRO A 10 7.51 -12.44 -23.92
C PRO A 10 7.04 -13.18 -25.18
N GLU A 11 7.16 -14.51 -25.18
CA GLU A 11 6.68 -15.36 -26.28
C GLU A 11 5.16 -15.29 -26.46
N THR A 12 4.43 -14.95 -25.39
CA THR A 12 2.99 -14.77 -25.38
C THR A 12 2.62 -13.38 -24.88
N PHE A 13 1.84 -12.64 -25.69
CA PHE A 13 1.27 -11.37 -25.24
C PHE A 13 0.27 -11.59 -24.10
N PRO A 14 0.26 -10.71 -23.08
CA PRO A 14 -0.70 -10.80 -21.98
C PRO A 14 -2.12 -10.67 -22.52
N SER A 15 -3.05 -11.42 -21.92
CA SER A 15 -4.46 -11.36 -22.30
C SER A 15 -5.06 -9.99 -21.98
N MET A 16 -6.14 -9.63 -22.69
CA MET A 16 -6.84 -8.36 -22.46
C MET A 16 -7.29 -8.21 -20.99
N MET A 17 -7.65 -9.32 -20.34
CA MET A 17 -8.02 -9.32 -18.92
C MET A 17 -6.85 -8.90 -18.02
N VAL A 18 -5.64 -9.43 -18.26
CA VAL A 18 -4.45 -9.08 -17.48
C VAL A 18 -4.12 -7.60 -17.64
N ILE A 19 -4.23 -7.07 -18.86
CA ILE A 19 -4.03 -5.65 -19.14
C ILE A 19 -5.02 -4.80 -18.34
N LEU A 20 -6.31 -5.15 -18.36
CA LEU A 20 -7.34 -4.44 -17.61
C LEU A 20 -7.13 -4.50 -16.10
N MET A 21 -6.75 -5.66 -15.55
CA MET A 21 -6.43 -5.80 -14.12
C MET A 21 -5.21 -4.96 -13.73
N THR A 22 -4.20 -4.87 -14.60
CA THR A 22 -3.01 -4.06 -14.35
C THR A 22 -3.33 -2.56 -14.36
N ILE A 23 -4.16 -2.13 -15.31
CA ILE A 23 -4.66 -0.75 -15.36
C ILE A 23 -5.49 -0.43 -14.12
N ALA A 24 -6.41 -1.31 -13.74
CA ALA A 24 -7.22 -1.15 -12.54
C ALA A 24 -6.34 -1.06 -11.28
N LEU A 25 -5.35 -1.95 -11.14
CA LEU A 25 -4.41 -1.92 -10.03
C LEU A 25 -3.67 -0.58 -9.96
N GLY A 26 -3.11 -0.10 -11.07
CA GLY A 26 -2.40 1.19 -11.11
C GLY A 26 -3.31 2.38 -10.82
N LEU A 27 -4.54 2.37 -11.34
CA LEU A 27 -5.48 3.48 -11.18
C LEU A 27 -6.02 3.56 -9.75
N PHE A 28 -6.45 2.42 -9.19
CA PHE A 28 -7.08 2.37 -7.87
C PHE A 28 -6.05 2.34 -6.74
N SER A 29 -5.00 1.53 -6.85
CA SER A 29 -4.01 1.38 -5.77
C SER A 29 -3.05 2.57 -5.69
N THR A 30 -2.77 3.25 -6.80
CA THR A 30 -1.72 4.28 -6.85
C THR A 30 -2.26 5.65 -7.22
N ALA A 31 -2.87 5.81 -8.41
CA ALA A 31 -3.25 7.14 -8.89
C ALA A 31 -4.30 7.79 -7.98
N LEU A 32 -5.38 7.05 -7.64
CA LEU A 32 -6.42 7.53 -6.74
C LEU A 32 -5.87 7.81 -5.33
N ALA A 33 -5.05 6.89 -4.80
CA ALA A 33 -4.41 7.05 -3.50
C ALA A 33 -3.55 8.32 -3.43
N TYR A 34 -2.78 8.62 -4.48
CA TYR A 34 -1.98 9.84 -4.56
C TYR A 34 -2.81 11.11 -4.66
N VAL A 35 -3.92 11.11 -5.40
CA VAL A 35 -4.84 12.25 -5.41
C VAL A 35 -5.36 12.53 -4.00
N MET A 36 -5.75 11.49 -3.25
CA MET A 36 -6.18 11.63 -1.86
C MET A 36 -5.03 12.11 -0.95
N TYR A 37 -3.84 11.54 -1.10
CA TYR A 37 -2.66 11.91 -0.33
C TYR A 37 -2.23 13.36 -0.55
N PHE A 38 -2.20 13.85 -1.80
CA PHE A 38 -1.88 15.24 -2.07
C PHE A 38 -2.96 16.21 -1.58
N ARG A 39 -4.24 15.81 -1.59
CA ARG A 39 -5.30 16.60 -0.94
C ARG A 39 -5.10 16.65 0.57
N LEU A 40 -4.72 15.54 1.20
CA LEU A 40 -4.41 15.50 2.62
C LEU A 40 -3.22 16.40 2.94
N LEU A 41 -2.16 16.32 2.14
CA LEU A 41 -0.97 17.14 2.25
C LEU A 41 -1.31 18.64 2.20
N ALA A 42 -2.18 19.05 1.27
CA ALA A 42 -2.62 20.44 1.14
C ALA A 42 -3.48 20.92 2.33
N ASN A 43 -4.30 20.04 2.92
CA ASN A 43 -5.24 20.42 3.98
C ASN A 43 -4.64 20.39 5.39
N ILE A 44 -3.78 19.41 5.70
CA ILE A 44 -3.28 19.17 7.07
C ILE A 44 -1.75 19.19 7.19
N GLY A 45 -1.04 19.42 6.09
CA GLY A 45 0.42 19.54 6.04
C GLY A 45 1.17 18.20 6.05
N VAL A 46 2.49 18.29 5.87
CA VAL A 46 3.40 17.14 5.70
C VAL A 46 3.43 16.25 6.95
N SER A 47 3.65 16.83 8.13
CA SER A 47 3.83 16.03 9.36
C SER A 47 2.62 15.15 9.68
N LYS A 48 1.39 15.65 9.49
CA LYS A 48 0.18 14.88 9.77
C LYS A 48 -0.18 13.92 8.65
N SER A 49 0.08 14.25 7.39
CA SER A 49 -0.22 13.34 6.25
C SER A 49 0.65 12.07 6.26
N LEU A 50 1.86 12.14 6.80
CA LEU A 50 2.73 10.96 6.98
C LEU A 50 2.11 9.89 7.91
N THR A 51 1.19 10.27 8.80
CA THR A 51 0.54 9.30 9.70
C THR A 51 -0.22 8.21 8.97
N VAL A 52 -0.67 8.46 7.73
CA VAL A 52 -1.35 7.46 6.90
C VAL A 52 -0.43 6.27 6.60
N ALA A 53 0.88 6.52 6.38
CA ALA A 53 1.84 5.45 6.13
C ALA A 53 2.07 4.56 7.36
N TYR A 54 1.89 5.09 8.57
CA TYR A 54 2.05 4.32 9.81
C TYR A 54 0.87 3.38 10.07
N LEU A 55 -0.26 3.59 9.41
CA LEU A 55 -1.42 2.69 9.48
C LEU A 55 -1.31 1.48 8.54
N VAL A 56 -0.28 1.40 7.70
CA VAL A 56 -0.04 0.27 6.78
C VAL A 56 -0.14 -1.10 7.47
N PRO A 57 0.53 -1.39 8.61
CA PRO A 57 0.41 -2.71 9.27
C PRO A 57 -1.02 -3.02 9.73
N LEU A 58 -1.78 -2.01 10.17
CA LEU A 58 -3.17 -2.19 10.58
C LEU A 58 -4.04 -2.58 9.38
N PHE A 59 -3.90 -1.86 8.26
CA PHE A 59 -4.62 -2.17 7.02
C PHE A 59 -4.19 -3.50 6.41
N ALA A 60 -2.92 -3.88 6.53
CA ALA A 60 -2.42 -5.17 6.06
C ALA A 60 -3.12 -6.33 6.77
N ILE A 61 -3.19 -6.30 8.11
CA ILE A 61 -3.91 -7.33 8.89
C ILE A 61 -5.40 -7.33 8.54
N PHE A 62 -6.02 -6.14 8.46
CA PHE A 62 -7.44 -6.01 8.15
C PHE A 62 -7.81 -6.62 6.80
N TRP A 63 -7.07 -6.26 5.74
CA TRP A 63 -7.35 -6.78 4.40
C TRP A 63 -6.90 -8.23 4.21
N GLY A 64 -5.81 -8.66 4.85
CA GLY A 64 -5.39 -10.07 4.87
C GLY A 64 -6.47 -10.97 5.47
N MET A 65 -7.05 -10.55 6.60
CA MET A 65 -8.19 -11.26 7.20
C MET A 65 -9.42 -11.22 6.28
N LEU A 66 -9.79 -10.06 5.73
CA LEU A 66 -11.07 -9.87 5.04
C LEU A 66 -11.10 -10.44 3.62
N ILE A 67 -10.00 -10.33 2.87
CA ILE A 67 -9.94 -10.74 1.44
C ILE A 67 -9.24 -12.09 1.28
N LEU A 68 -8.21 -12.36 2.09
CA LEU A 68 -7.40 -13.57 1.96
C LEU A 68 -7.79 -14.65 3.00
N ASP A 69 -8.75 -14.37 3.90
CA ASP A 69 -9.15 -15.25 5.00
C ASP A 69 -7.97 -15.66 5.90
N GLU A 70 -6.97 -14.79 6.05
CA GLU A 70 -5.80 -15.07 6.89
C GLU A 70 -6.17 -15.04 8.38
N PRO A 71 -5.80 -16.07 9.17
CA PRO A 71 -6.06 -16.07 10.60
C PRO A 71 -5.22 -15.01 11.32
N ILE A 72 -5.88 -14.16 12.10
CA ILE A 72 -5.20 -13.16 12.92
C ILE A 72 -4.49 -13.87 14.09
N THR A 73 -3.16 -13.80 14.08
CA THR A 73 -2.33 -14.40 15.13
C THR A 73 -1.95 -13.37 16.19
N ALA A 74 -1.64 -13.85 17.40
CA ALA A 74 -1.16 -12.99 18.48
C ALA A 74 0.11 -12.23 18.09
N SER A 75 1.03 -12.87 17.36
CA SER A 75 2.27 -12.23 16.88
C SER A 75 2.01 -11.08 15.91
N MET A 76 1.02 -11.19 15.02
CA MET A 76 0.61 -10.08 14.14
C MET A 76 0.12 -8.87 14.94
N ILE A 77 -0.73 -9.10 15.95
CA ILE A 77 -1.25 -8.03 16.82
C ILE A 77 -0.10 -7.37 17.59
N PHE A 78 0.80 -8.16 18.18
CA PHE A 78 1.98 -7.64 18.89
C PHE A 78 2.90 -6.84 17.97
N GLY A 79 3.20 -7.35 16.77
CA GLY A 79 4.02 -6.65 15.79
C GLY A 79 3.39 -5.34 15.33
N CYS A 80 2.08 -5.35 15.04
CA CYS A 80 1.33 -4.13 14.70
C CYS A 80 1.38 -3.11 15.84
N GLY A 81 1.14 -3.55 17.08
CA GLY A 81 1.24 -2.69 18.27
C GLY A 81 2.62 -2.06 18.44
N LEU A 82 3.68 -2.82 18.19
CA LEU A 82 5.07 -2.35 18.29
C LEU A 82 5.41 -1.32 17.20
N ILE A 83 4.92 -1.50 15.97
CA ILE A 83 5.12 -0.51 14.90
C ILE A 83 4.34 0.78 15.21
N LEU A 84 3.09 0.67 15.64
CA LEU A 84 2.26 1.82 15.98
C LEU A 84 2.81 2.61 17.18
N SER A 85 3.31 1.92 18.21
CA SER A 85 3.92 2.59 19.35
C SER A 85 5.25 3.27 18.98
N GLY A 86 6.11 2.60 18.20
CA GLY A 86 7.38 3.17 17.74
C GLY A 86 7.19 4.41 16.88
N THR A 87 6.23 4.38 15.95
CA THR A 87 5.89 5.54 15.11
C THR A 87 5.26 6.67 15.91
N ALA A 88 4.41 6.38 16.90
CA ALA A 88 3.86 7.40 17.80
C ALA A 88 4.99 8.12 18.57
N ILE A 89 5.93 7.38 19.15
CA ILE A 89 7.07 7.97 19.87
C ILE A 89 7.88 8.89 18.95
N ALA A 90 8.17 8.45 17.72
CA ALA A 90 8.94 9.24 16.76
C ALA A 90 8.26 10.55 16.33
N ILE A 91 6.94 10.65 16.43
CA ILE A 91 6.19 11.88 16.09
C ILE A 91 6.13 12.85 17.28
N TYR A 92 6.08 12.34 18.51
CA TYR A 92 5.99 13.14 19.73
C TYR A 92 7.35 13.59 20.28
N GLN A 93 8.46 13.13 19.70
CA GLN A 93 9.81 13.66 19.89
C GLN A 93 10.07 14.88 18.99
#